data_AF-A0A9D9VKW4-F1
#
_entry.id   AF-A0A9D9VKW4-F1
#
_cell.length_a   1.000
_cell.length_b   1.000
_cell.length_c   1.000
_cell.angle_alpha   90.00
_cell.angle_beta   90.00
_cell.angle_gamma   90.00
#
_symmetry.space_group_name_H-M   'P 1'
#
loop_
_entity.id
_entity.type
_entity.pdbx_description
1 polymer ?
#
loop_
_entity_poly.entity_id
_entity_poly.type
_entity_poly.pdbx_seq_one_letter_code
_entity_poly.pdbx_strand_id
1 'polypeptide(L)'
;MIDFTRFPSPCYIMEEELLRKNLSLIKSVADRAEVEIILAFKSFAMWRSFPIFREYVAHTTASSLYEARLALEEFGSRAHTYSPAYVEEEFGEIMRCSSHITFNSLTQFHRFYPLIEAESRKVSCGIRINPEYSEVETELYNPCAPGTRFGITADLLPHTLPAGIEGFHCHCHCESSSFELEHTLEHIEAKFGHWFPHIQWLNLGGGHLMTRKDYDTEHLISLLKGLKARYPHLHVILEPGSAFTWQTGVLASQVVDVVESRGIRTAILNVSFTCHMPDCLEMPYQPVVRGAEIGDAGPYVYRLGGNSCLSGDYMGNWSFDHELQIGERIIFEDMIHYTMVKTNMFNGIHHPAIGLWTKSGEAEMYKRFFYEDYRNRMS
;
A
#
# COMPACT_ATOMS: atom_id res chain seq x y z
N MET A 1 -16.30 1.70 -20.21
CA MET A 1 -15.77 0.33 -20.12
C MET A 1 -14.41 0.31 -20.80
N ILE A 2 -13.39 -0.26 -20.17
CA ILE A 2 -12.04 -0.36 -20.74
C ILE A 2 -12.08 -1.13 -22.07
N ASP A 3 -11.45 -0.58 -23.11
CA ASP A 3 -11.11 -1.34 -24.30
C ASP A 3 -9.73 -1.99 -24.15
N PHE A 4 -9.72 -3.24 -23.71
CA PHE A 4 -8.50 -4.01 -23.51
C PHE A 4 -7.71 -4.28 -24.79
N THR A 5 -8.29 -4.11 -25.98
CA THR A 5 -7.56 -4.29 -27.25
C THR A 5 -6.54 -3.18 -27.50
N ARG A 6 -6.68 -2.05 -26.81
CA ARG A 6 -5.75 -0.91 -26.88
C ARG A 6 -4.51 -1.07 -26.00
N PHE A 7 -4.45 -2.11 -25.17
CA PHE A 7 -3.31 -2.43 -24.31
C PHE A 7 -2.62 -3.72 -24.76
N PRO A 8 -1.28 -3.84 -24.59
CA PRO A 8 -0.60 -5.11 -24.80
C PRO A 8 -1.03 -6.15 -23.76
N SER A 9 -0.72 -7.42 -24.00
CA SER A 9 -0.82 -8.47 -22.99
C SER A 9 0.58 -9.00 -22.64
N PRO A 10 0.91 -9.16 -21.34
CA PRO A 10 0.11 -8.76 -20.18
C PRO A 10 0.24 -7.25 -19.85
N CYS A 11 -0.75 -6.69 -19.14
CA CYS A 11 -0.74 -5.27 -18.74
C CYS A 11 -1.54 -5.02 -17.45
N TYR A 12 -0.95 -4.26 -16.53
CA TYR A 12 -1.68 -3.58 -15.45
C TYR A 12 -2.38 -2.36 -16.03
N ILE A 13 -3.68 -2.26 -15.83
CA ILE A 13 -4.51 -1.18 -16.38
C ILE A 13 -5.29 -0.56 -15.24
N MET A 14 -4.94 0.66 -14.88
CA MET A 14 -5.69 1.47 -13.91
C MET A 14 -6.76 2.29 -14.63
N GLU A 15 -7.95 2.42 -14.06
CA GLU A 15 -9.04 3.25 -14.57
C GLU A 15 -9.08 4.59 -13.84
N GLU A 16 -8.92 5.68 -14.58
CA GLU A 16 -8.90 7.03 -14.02
C GLU A 16 -10.21 7.39 -13.30
N GLU A 17 -11.36 6.97 -13.84
CA GLU A 17 -12.66 7.25 -13.25
C GLU A 17 -12.83 6.58 -11.88
N LEU A 18 -12.41 5.32 -11.75
CA LEU A 18 -12.44 4.59 -10.47
C LEU A 18 -11.44 5.18 -9.47
N LEU A 19 -10.23 5.53 -9.93
CA LEU A 19 -9.24 6.21 -9.11
C LEU A 19 -9.78 7.54 -8.56
N ARG A 20 -10.38 8.38 -9.42
CA ARG A 20 -10.94 9.67 -9.01
C ARG A 20 -12.11 9.52 -8.04
N LYS A 21 -12.91 8.45 -8.17
CA LYS A 21 -13.97 8.12 -7.19
C LYS A 21 -13.38 7.85 -5.81
N ASN A 22 -12.34 7.02 -5.72
CA ASN A 22 -11.65 6.74 -4.46
C ASN A 22 -11.02 8.01 -3.86
N LEU A 23 -10.30 8.77 -4.67
CA LEU A 23 -9.69 10.04 -4.27
C LEU A 23 -10.71 11.05 -3.75
N SER A 24 -11.88 11.15 -4.39
CA SER A 24 -12.96 12.04 -3.96
C SER A 24 -13.53 11.65 -2.60
N LEU A 25 -13.70 10.34 -2.35
CA LEU A 25 -14.15 9.83 -1.05
C LEU A 25 -13.11 10.11 0.04
N ILE A 26 -11.84 9.82 -0.23
CA ILE A 26 -10.73 10.07 0.70
C ILE A 26 -10.65 11.56 1.05
N LYS A 27 -10.74 12.44 0.04
CA LYS A 27 -10.77 13.88 0.25
C LYS A 27 -11.99 14.31 1.09
N SER A 28 -13.16 13.74 0.83
CA SER A 28 -14.37 14.03 1.63
C SER A 28 -14.20 13.64 3.10
N VAL A 29 -13.61 12.48 3.39
CA VAL A 29 -13.31 12.04 4.77
C VAL A 29 -12.32 13.00 5.43
N ALA A 30 -11.22 13.33 4.76
CA ALA A 30 -10.20 14.27 5.25
C ALA A 30 -10.81 15.64 5.59
N ASP A 31 -11.54 16.23 4.64
CA ASP A 31 -12.15 17.57 4.79
C ASP A 31 -13.21 17.57 5.90
N ARG A 32 -14.07 16.53 5.96
CA ARG A 32 -15.16 16.47 6.95
C ARG A 32 -14.67 16.18 8.35
N ALA A 33 -13.63 15.35 8.51
CA ALA A 33 -13.02 15.05 9.81
C ALA A 33 -11.96 16.10 10.22
N GLU A 34 -11.59 16.99 9.29
CA GLU A 34 -10.53 17.99 9.45
C GLU A 34 -9.19 17.34 9.85
N VAL A 35 -8.85 16.24 9.18
CA VAL A 35 -7.59 15.50 9.36
C VAL A 35 -6.79 15.51 8.06
N GLU A 36 -5.52 15.16 8.15
CA GLU A 36 -4.71 14.94 6.96
C GLU A 36 -4.75 13.46 6.55
N ILE A 37 -4.91 13.19 5.25
CA ILE A 37 -4.76 11.85 4.69
C ILE A 37 -3.68 11.89 3.60
N ILE A 38 -2.65 11.06 3.76
CA ILE A 38 -1.47 11.01 2.89
C ILE A 38 -1.37 9.64 2.20
N LEU A 39 -0.80 9.61 1.00
CA LEU A 39 -0.65 8.37 0.22
C LEU A 39 0.55 7.54 0.71
N ALA A 40 0.35 6.27 1.02
CA ALA A 40 1.42 5.35 1.37
C ALA A 40 2.03 4.60 0.16
N PHE A 41 3.27 4.95 -0.18
CA PHE A 41 3.97 4.39 -1.34
C PHE A 41 4.23 2.89 -1.29
N LYS A 42 4.34 2.32 -0.08
CA LYS A 42 4.46 0.86 0.12
C LYS A 42 3.38 0.05 -0.60
N SER A 43 2.19 0.66 -0.82
CA SER A 43 1.08 0.03 -1.53
C SER A 43 1.00 0.40 -3.01
N PHE A 44 1.48 1.60 -3.37
CA PHE A 44 1.28 2.16 -4.70
C PHE A 44 2.29 3.28 -4.99
N ALA A 45 3.07 3.11 -6.07
CA ALA A 45 4.09 4.07 -6.48
C ALA A 45 4.11 4.32 -8.00
N MET A 46 2.96 4.18 -8.69
CA MET A 46 2.86 4.44 -10.12
C MET A 46 2.89 5.94 -10.42
N TRP A 47 4.09 6.52 -10.36
CA TRP A 47 4.31 7.97 -10.28
C TRP A 47 3.75 8.80 -11.44
N ARG A 48 3.62 8.22 -12.65
CA ARG A 48 2.99 8.92 -13.79
C ARG A 48 1.54 9.32 -13.53
N SER A 49 0.88 8.67 -12.57
CA SER A 49 -0.48 9.02 -12.14
C SER A 49 -0.55 10.11 -11.08
N PHE A 50 0.57 10.47 -10.44
CA PHE A 50 0.60 11.47 -9.35
C PHE A 50 0.00 12.84 -9.69
N PRO A 51 0.03 13.35 -10.94
CA PRO A 51 -0.74 14.53 -11.30
C PRO A 51 -2.23 14.46 -10.91
N ILE A 52 -2.85 13.28 -11.02
CA ILE A 52 -4.26 13.06 -10.63
C ILE A 52 -4.38 13.09 -9.10
N PHE A 53 -3.47 12.44 -8.37
CA PHE A 53 -3.48 12.40 -6.90
C PHE A 53 -3.34 13.78 -6.27
N ARG A 54 -2.47 14.63 -6.83
CA ARG A 54 -2.23 16.00 -6.35
C ARG A 54 -3.46 16.89 -6.37
N GLU A 55 -4.48 16.55 -7.15
CA GLU A 55 -5.76 17.26 -7.13
C GLU A 55 -6.55 17.03 -5.81
N TYR A 56 -6.21 15.98 -5.03
CA TYR A 56 -6.99 15.53 -3.88
C TYR A 56 -6.19 15.45 -2.57
N VAL A 57 -4.90 15.10 -2.63
CA VAL A 57 -4.02 14.97 -1.46
C VAL A 57 -2.68 15.68 -1.69
N ALA A 58 -2.12 16.21 -0.61
CA ALA A 58 -0.95 17.09 -0.67
C ALA A 58 0.39 16.41 -0.36
N HIS A 59 0.37 15.29 0.38
CA HIS A 59 1.57 14.64 0.89
C HIS A 59 1.50 13.12 0.76
N THR A 60 2.67 12.50 0.94
CA THR A 60 2.86 11.05 0.88
C THR A 60 3.67 10.58 2.08
N THR A 61 3.56 9.30 2.41
CA THR A 61 4.44 8.63 3.38
C THR A 61 5.42 7.71 2.65
N ALA A 62 6.66 7.70 3.12
CA ALA A 62 7.77 6.95 2.55
C ALA A 62 8.43 6.08 3.61
N SER A 63 8.87 4.90 3.19
CA SER A 63 9.50 3.88 4.03
C SER A 63 10.99 3.65 3.73
N SER A 64 11.51 4.33 2.70
CA SER A 64 12.90 4.19 2.22
C SER A 64 13.38 5.47 1.53
N LEU A 65 14.68 5.54 1.25
CA LEU A 65 15.27 6.66 0.52
C LEU A 65 14.66 6.84 -0.87
N TYR A 66 14.45 5.77 -1.62
CA TYR A 66 13.89 5.87 -2.97
C TYR A 66 12.42 6.30 -2.94
N GLU A 67 11.62 5.86 -1.96
CA GLU A 67 10.27 6.38 -1.78
C GLU A 67 10.25 7.86 -1.39
N ALA A 68 11.16 8.29 -0.51
CA ALA A 68 11.25 9.69 -0.11
C ALA A 68 11.68 10.58 -1.29
N ARG A 69 12.63 10.13 -2.11
CA ARG A 69 13.00 10.80 -3.36
C ARG A 69 11.84 10.86 -4.34
N LEU A 70 11.12 9.75 -4.53
CA LEU A 70 9.95 9.71 -5.41
C LEU A 70 8.87 10.72 -4.97
N ALA A 71 8.70 10.91 -3.67
CA ALA A 71 7.77 11.91 -3.13
C ALA A 71 8.20 13.32 -3.55
N LEU A 72 9.47 13.66 -3.33
CA LEU A 72 9.96 14.99 -3.64
C LEU A 72 10.03 15.26 -5.15
N GLU A 73 10.55 14.30 -5.92
CA GLU A 73 10.88 14.46 -7.34
C GLU A 73 9.65 14.31 -8.24
N GLU A 74 8.79 13.32 -7.98
CA GLU A 74 7.66 13.00 -8.87
C GLU A 74 6.30 13.40 -8.28
N PHE A 75 6.10 13.22 -6.97
CA PHE A 75 4.87 13.67 -6.33
C PHE A 75 4.86 15.18 -6.14
N GLY A 76 6.03 15.80 -5.87
CA GLY A 76 6.20 17.24 -5.74
C GLY A 76 6.05 17.76 -4.30
N SER A 77 6.03 16.87 -3.31
CA SER A 77 5.95 17.23 -1.89
C SER A 77 7.01 16.48 -1.09
N ARG A 78 7.46 17.05 0.03
CA ARG A 78 8.31 16.30 0.96
C ARG A 78 7.49 15.19 1.64
N ALA A 79 8.12 14.04 1.84
CA ALA A 79 7.47 12.89 2.45
C ALA A 79 7.36 13.02 3.98
N HIS A 80 6.39 12.29 4.54
CA HIS A 80 6.46 11.83 5.92
C HIS A 80 7.22 10.51 5.89
N THR A 81 8.47 10.51 6.37
CA THR A 81 9.33 9.33 6.23
C THR A 81 9.42 8.57 7.53
N TYR A 82 9.19 7.26 7.47
CA TYR A 82 9.41 6.33 8.57
C TYR A 82 10.37 5.23 8.10
N SER A 83 11.38 4.87 8.89
CA SER A 83 12.15 3.65 8.65
C SER A 83 12.33 2.87 9.94
N PRO A 84 12.30 1.52 9.91
CA PRO A 84 12.72 0.71 11.04
C PRO A 84 14.18 1.00 11.46
N ALA A 85 15.01 1.39 10.49
CA ALA A 85 16.40 1.79 10.70
C ALA A 85 16.87 2.74 9.60
N TYR A 86 17.33 3.91 9.99
CA TYR A 86 18.08 4.81 9.13
C TYR A 86 19.58 4.48 9.16
N VAL A 87 20.26 4.72 8.05
CA VAL A 87 21.71 4.57 7.89
C VAL A 87 22.35 5.93 7.59
N GLU A 88 23.59 6.13 8.02
CA GLU A 88 24.25 7.45 7.99
C GLU A 88 24.44 7.98 6.58
N GLU A 89 24.78 7.10 5.65
CA GLU A 89 25.07 7.41 4.26
C GLU A 89 23.85 7.99 3.52
N GLU A 90 22.64 7.54 3.91
CA GLU A 90 21.39 7.93 3.28
C GLU A 90 20.68 9.07 4.01
N PHE A 91 21.01 9.28 5.30
CA PHE A 91 20.19 10.11 6.17
C PHE A 91 20.12 11.57 5.71
N GLY A 92 21.22 12.13 5.21
CA GLY A 92 21.23 13.50 4.67
C GLY A 92 20.21 13.69 3.54
N GLU A 93 20.09 12.70 2.66
CA GLU A 93 19.14 12.74 1.55
C GLU A 93 17.71 12.44 2.00
N ILE A 94 17.53 11.56 2.99
CA ILE A 94 16.24 11.36 3.68
C ILE A 94 15.77 12.69 4.28
N MET A 95 16.63 13.39 5.03
CA MET A 95 16.31 14.71 5.57
C MET A 95 15.92 15.64 4.45
N ARG A 96 16.73 15.74 3.39
CA ARG A 96 16.43 16.57 2.21
C ARG A 96 15.05 16.26 1.66
N CYS A 97 14.59 15.02 1.65
CA CYS A 97 13.32 14.64 1.04
C CYS A 97 12.11 14.68 1.98
N SER A 98 12.30 14.93 3.28
CA SER A 98 11.25 14.74 4.30
C SER A 98 10.81 16.03 4.99
N SER A 99 9.50 16.16 5.24
CA SER A 99 8.91 17.16 6.15
C SER A 99 8.80 16.61 7.57
N HIS A 100 8.49 15.32 7.69
CA HIS A 100 8.44 14.58 8.95
C HIS A 100 9.38 13.38 8.89
N ILE A 101 10.08 13.10 9.98
CA ILE A 101 10.89 11.89 10.16
C ILE A 101 10.44 11.18 11.43
N THR A 102 9.94 9.96 11.29
CA THR A 102 9.52 9.12 12.41
C THR A 102 10.58 8.08 12.69
N PHE A 103 11.14 8.11 13.89
CA PHE A 103 12.11 7.13 14.35
C PHE A 103 11.42 5.92 14.96
N ASN A 104 11.91 4.73 14.64
CA ASN A 104 11.40 3.49 15.21
C ASN A 104 11.88 3.25 16.66
N SER A 105 12.98 3.90 17.09
CA SER A 105 13.55 3.73 18.43
C SER A 105 14.22 5.01 18.94
N LEU A 106 14.36 5.14 20.27
CA LEU A 106 15.10 6.24 20.91
C LEU A 106 16.58 6.23 20.53
N THR A 107 17.19 5.06 20.34
CA THR A 107 18.58 4.94 19.91
C THR A 107 18.79 5.57 18.53
N GLN A 108 17.87 5.32 17.58
CA GLN A 108 17.91 5.95 16.26
C GLN A 108 17.67 7.45 16.36
N PHE A 109 16.69 7.89 17.14
CA PHE A 109 16.44 9.32 17.39
C PHE A 109 17.69 10.02 17.92
N HIS A 110 18.30 9.53 19.00
CA HIS A 110 19.47 10.18 19.60
C HIS A 110 20.69 10.21 18.68
N ARG A 111 20.84 9.19 17.80
CA ARG A 111 21.94 9.15 16.82
C ARG A 111 21.79 10.23 15.75
N PHE A 112 20.57 10.45 15.27
CA PHE A 112 20.33 11.23 14.06
C PHE A 112 19.75 12.63 14.30
N TYR A 113 19.11 12.87 15.46
CA TYR A 113 18.55 14.16 15.81
C TYR A 113 19.55 15.33 15.77
N PRO A 114 20.83 15.19 16.21
CA PRO A 114 21.80 16.28 16.09
C PRO A 114 22.03 16.75 14.64
N LEU A 115 21.89 15.86 13.66
CA LEU A 115 22.00 16.22 12.24
C LEU A 115 20.78 17.00 11.76
N ILE A 116 19.58 16.64 12.26
CA ILE A 116 18.35 17.39 11.97
C ILE A 116 18.41 18.78 12.61
N GLU A 117 18.86 18.87 13.86
CA GLU A 117 18.95 20.14 14.59
C GLU A 117 19.96 21.12 13.96
N ALA A 118 21.02 20.60 13.35
CA ALA A 118 22.00 21.40 12.61
C ALA A 118 21.48 21.89 11.25
N GLU A 119 20.36 21.37 10.75
CA GLU A 119 19.81 21.73 9.46
C GLU A 119 19.04 23.07 9.54
N SER A 120 19.22 23.89 8.52
CA SER A 120 18.57 25.21 8.43
C SER A 120 17.04 25.11 8.31
N ARG A 121 16.57 24.04 7.67
CA ARG A 121 15.16 23.76 7.45
C ARG A 121 14.64 22.83 8.53
N LYS A 122 13.53 23.23 9.16
CA LYS A 122 12.83 22.39 10.14
C LYS A 122 12.33 21.09 9.50
N VAL A 123 12.69 19.97 10.12
CA VAL A 123 12.10 18.64 9.91
C VAL A 123 11.46 18.22 11.23
N SER A 124 10.17 17.91 11.21
CA SER A 124 9.45 17.52 12.43
C SER A 124 9.75 16.06 12.76
N CYS A 125 10.24 15.80 13.97
CA CYS A 125 10.62 14.45 14.39
C CYS A 125 9.50 13.80 15.19
N GLY A 126 9.29 12.50 14.99
CA GLY A 126 8.39 11.70 15.80
C GLY A 126 8.96 10.36 16.20
N ILE A 127 8.24 9.64 17.05
CA ILE A 127 8.56 8.26 17.43
C ILE A 127 7.39 7.36 17.03
N ARG A 128 7.72 6.21 16.44
CA ARG A 128 6.73 5.14 16.27
C ARG A 128 6.44 4.52 17.64
N ILE A 129 5.19 4.52 18.05
CA ILE A 129 4.70 3.90 19.28
C ILE A 129 4.08 2.54 18.98
N ASN A 130 4.11 1.66 19.97
CA ASN A 130 3.49 0.34 19.91
C ASN A 130 2.45 0.21 21.03
N PRO A 131 1.14 0.21 20.72
CA PRO A 131 0.08 0.00 21.71
C PRO A 131 -0.06 -1.45 22.17
N GLU A 132 0.73 -2.37 21.62
CA GLU A 132 0.68 -3.81 21.88
C GLU A 132 -0.73 -4.37 21.64
N TYR A 133 -1.39 -3.83 20.61
CA TYR A 133 -2.74 -4.18 20.20
C TYR A 133 -2.84 -4.09 18.67
N SER A 134 -3.31 -5.18 18.06
CA SER A 134 -3.61 -5.28 16.63
C SER A 134 -4.63 -6.40 16.43
N GLU A 135 -5.60 -6.18 15.55
CA GLU A 135 -6.59 -7.19 15.14
C GLU A 135 -6.18 -7.94 13.87
N VAL A 136 -4.92 -7.78 13.41
CA VAL A 136 -4.40 -8.47 12.23
C VAL A 136 -4.16 -9.95 12.54
N GLU A 137 -4.88 -10.84 11.86
CA GLU A 137 -4.80 -12.29 12.09
C GLU A 137 -3.48 -12.91 11.57
N THR A 138 -2.93 -12.39 10.48
CA THR A 138 -1.72 -12.94 9.86
C THR A 138 -0.47 -12.35 10.52
N GLU A 139 0.27 -13.18 11.24
CA GLU A 139 1.44 -12.75 12.03
C GLU A 139 2.53 -12.05 11.21
N LEU A 140 2.72 -12.43 9.93
CA LEU A 140 3.67 -11.77 9.02
C LEU A 140 3.38 -10.25 8.87
N TYR A 141 2.13 -9.84 9.04
CA TYR A 141 1.66 -8.47 8.91
C TYR A 141 1.28 -7.83 10.24
N ASN A 142 1.41 -8.54 11.38
CA ASN A 142 1.09 -8.03 12.70
C ASN A 142 2.26 -7.18 13.25
N PRO A 143 2.16 -5.84 13.28
CA PRO A 143 3.25 -4.99 13.76
C PRO A 143 3.37 -4.98 15.29
N CYS A 144 2.35 -5.48 16.00
CA CYS A 144 2.25 -5.50 17.46
C CYS A 144 2.51 -6.89 18.05
N ALA A 145 2.95 -7.84 17.23
CA ALA A 145 3.36 -9.18 17.64
C ALA A 145 4.31 -9.16 18.86
N PRO A 146 4.21 -10.11 19.81
CA PRO A 146 5.15 -10.21 20.92
C PRO A 146 6.61 -10.26 20.44
N GLY A 147 7.47 -9.38 20.97
CA GLY A 147 8.86 -9.26 20.54
C GLY A 147 9.06 -8.54 19.20
N THR A 148 8.02 -7.87 18.68
CA THR A 148 8.11 -7.02 17.49
C THR A 148 9.24 -6.00 17.61
N ARG A 149 9.92 -5.77 16.48
CA ARG A 149 10.93 -4.71 16.35
C ARG A 149 10.34 -3.34 16.05
N PHE A 150 9.02 -3.23 15.95
CA PHE A 150 8.34 -2.03 15.46
C PHE A 150 7.74 -1.19 16.59
N GLY A 151 8.22 0.05 16.66
CA GLY A 151 7.78 1.03 17.63
C GLY A 151 8.21 0.75 19.07
N ILE A 152 8.01 1.76 19.91
CA ILE A 152 8.36 1.74 21.33
C ILE A 152 7.08 1.54 22.15
N THR A 153 7.09 0.56 23.04
CA THR A 153 6.02 0.34 24.01
C THR A 153 6.05 1.40 25.11
N ALA A 154 4.90 1.64 25.77
CA ALA A 154 4.78 2.72 26.73
C ALA A 154 5.73 2.58 27.94
N ASP A 155 6.06 1.36 28.35
CA ASP A 155 7.01 1.08 29.45
C ASP A 155 8.47 1.45 29.13
N LEU A 156 8.80 1.56 27.83
CA LEU A 156 10.14 1.92 27.36
C LEU A 156 10.28 3.42 26.99
N LEU A 157 9.18 4.18 26.98
CA LEU A 157 9.22 5.63 26.78
C LEU A 157 9.48 6.36 28.11
N PRO A 158 10.37 7.38 28.12
CA PRO A 158 10.59 8.19 29.32
C PRO A 158 9.36 9.04 29.64
N HIS A 159 9.14 9.32 30.93
CA HIS A 159 8.06 10.21 31.38
C HIS A 159 8.07 11.59 30.70
N THR A 160 9.27 12.14 30.49
CA THR A 160 9.46 13.36 29.69
C THR A 160 10.06 12.97 28.35
N LEU A 161 9.38 13.31 27.25
CA LEU A 161 9.89 13.04 25.91
C LEU A 161 11.21 13.79 25.65
N PRO A 162 12.14 13.18 24.89
CA PRO A 162 13.33 13.89 24.44
C PRO A 162 12.97 15.17 23.68
N ALA A 163 13.75 16.24 23.91
CA ALA A 163 13.61 17.48 23.16
C ALA A 163 13.74 17.19 21.65
N GLY A 164 12.82 17.75 20.86
CA GLY A 164 12.77 17.56 19.41
C GLY A 164 11.72 16.56 18.93
N ILE A 165 11.20 15.69 19.80
CA ILE A 165 10.03 14.85 19.47
C ILE A 165 8.77 15.70 19.48
N GLU A 166 8.16 15.85 18.31
CA GLU A 166 6.95 16.63 18.07
C GLU A 166 5.73 15.76 17.75
N GLY A 167 5.88 14.44 17.63
CA GLY A 167 4.74 13.58 17.28
C GLY A 167 4.92 12.10 17.52
N PHE A 168 3.79 11.41 17.47
CA PHE A 168 3.74 9.95 17.52
C PHE A 168 3.17 9.38 16.24
N HIS A 169 3.69 8.22 15.88
CA HIS A 169 3.20 7.42 14.76
C HIS A 169 2.80 6.04 15.25
N CYS A 170 1.62 5.56 14.85
CA CYS A 170 1.13 4.25 15.19
C CYS A 170 0.61 3.58 13.93
N HIS A 171 0.99 2.33 13.69
CA HIS A 171 0.46 1.55 12.57
C HIS A 171 0.24 0.12 13.04
N CYS A 172 -1.04 -0.24 13.18
CA CYS A 172 -1.53 -1.50 13.76
C CYS A 172 -2.53 -2.25 12.86
N HIS A 173 -2.86 -1.71 11.69
CA HIS A 173 -3.98 -2.16 10.85
C HIS A 173 -3.52 -2.72 9.51
N CYS A 174 -4.28 -3.69 9.00
CA CYS A 174 -4.17 -4.24 7.66
C CYS A 174 -5.59 -4.52 7.15
N GLU A 175 -6.04 -3.77 6.14
CA GLU A 175 -7.40 -3.86 5.57
C GLU A 175 -8.56 -3.79 6.59
N SER A 176 -8.31 -3.11 7.71
CA SER A 176 -9.21 -2.96 8.85
C SER A 176 -10.39 -2.03 8.56
N SER A 177 -11.46 -2.24 9.32
CA SER A 177 -12.67 -1.42 9.48
C SER A 177 -12.44 -0.19 10.35
N SER A 178 -13.43 0.72 10.41
CA SER A 178 -13.39 1.87 11.31
C SER A 178 -13.55 1.49 12.79
N PHE A 179 -14.16 0.34 13.10
CA PHE A 179 -14.33 -0.15 14.48
C PHE A 179 -13.01 -0.69 15.06
N GLU A 180 -12.18 -1.33 14.25
CA GLU A 180 -10.84 -1.72 14.69
C GLU A 180 -9.98 -0.49 15.06
N LEU A 181 -10.13 0.62 14.33
CA LEU A 181 -9.49 1.89 14.69
C LEU A 181 -10.02 2.43 16.03
N GLU A 182 -11.32 2.33 16.30
CA GLU A 182 -11.91 2.70 17.59
C GLU A 182 -11.22 1.96 18.74
N HIS A 183 -11.16 0.63 18.68
CA HIS A 183 -10.48 -0.17 19.71
C HIS A 183 -9.00 0.17 19.81
N THR A 184 -8.33 0.43 18.68
CA THR A 184 -6.92 0.80 18.68
C THR A 184 -6.70 2.17 19.33
N LEU A 185 -7.59 3.14 19.11
CA LEU A 185 -7.55 4.44 19.76
C LEU A 185 -7.73 4.33 21.26
N GLU A 186 -8.59 3.44 21.75
CA GLU A 186 -8.74 3.17 23.20
C GLU A 186 -7.40 2.75 23.82
N HIS A 187 -6.68 1.84 23.16
CA HIS A 187 -5.36 1.37 23.63
C HIS A 187 -4.30 2.46 23.55
N ILE A 188 -4.29 3.23 22.45
CA ILE A 188 -3.37 4.36 22.26
C ILE A 188 -3.61 5.41 23.35
N GLU A 189 -4.86 5.82 23.61
CA GLU A 189 -5.18 6.83 24.62
C GLU A 189 -4.88 6.33 26.03
N ALA A 190 -5.23 5.08 26.35
CA ALA A 190 -4.96 4.49 27.65
C ALA A 190 -3.46 4.41 27.97
N LYS A 191 -2.63 4.02 26.98
CA LYS A 191 -1.18 3.83 27.18
C LYS A 191 -0.37 5.09 26.97
N PHE A 192 -0.69 5.88 25.95
CA PHE A 192 0.12 7.01 25.49
C PHE A 192 -0.50 8.39 25.68
N GLY A 193 -1.78 8.49 26.07
CA GLY A 193 -2.52 9.76 26.14
C GLY A 193 -1.88 10.80 27.07
N HIS A 194 -1.13 10.37 28.09
CA HIS A 194 -0.45 11.30 29.01
C HIS A 194 0.72 12.07 28.36
N TRP A 195 1.26 11.63 27.22
CA TRP A 195 2.25 12.38 26.44
C TRP A 195 1.63 13.31 25.41
N PHE A 196 0.33 13.19 25.11
CA PHE A 196 -0.32 13.98 24.07
C PHE A 196 -0.24 15.50 24.26
N PRO A 197 -0.27 16.05 25.50
CA PRO A 197 -0.03 17.48 25.71
C PRO A 197 1.36 17.98 25.28
N HIS A 198 2.31 17.08 25.02
CA HIS A 198 3.70 17.40 24.70
C HIS A 198 4.06 17.17 23.23
N ILE A 199 3.11 16.70 22.42
CA ILE A 199 3.29 16.49 20.98
C ILE A 199 2.32 17.38 20.19
N GLN A 200 2.63 17.60 18.91
CA GLN A 200 1.89 18.44 17.98
C GLN A 200 1.08 17.61 16.97
N TRP A 201 1.49 16.37 16.68
CA TRP A 201 0.81 15.53 15.70
C TRP A 201 0.75 14.06 16.11
N LEU A 202 -0.29 13.38 15.63
CA LEU A 202 -0.51 11.95 15.81
C LEU A 202 -0.86 11.32 14.45
N ASN A 203 0.06 10.52 13.93
CA ASN A 203 -0.15 9.74 12.72
C ASN A 203 -0.66 8.34 13.09
N LEU A 204 -1.89 8.02 12.70
CA LEU A 204 -2.60 6.77 12.99
C LEU A 204 -2.36 5.68 11.92
N GLY A 205 -1.35 5.87 11.07
CA GLY A 205 -0.87 4.84 10.17
C GLY A 205 -1.84 4.55 9.02
N GLY A 206 -1.52 3.50 8.27
CA GLY A 206 -2.38 2.96 7.21
C GLY A 206 -3.28 1.83 7.69
N GLY A 207 -3.87 1.10 6.74
CA GLY A 207 -4.77 -0.03 6.98
C GLY A 207 -6.26 0.33 6.99
N HIS A 208 -6.58 1.63 6.95
CA HIS A 208 -7.95 2.16 6.88
C HIS A 208 -8.53 1.99 5.48
N LEU A 209 -9.26 0.89 5.21
CA LEU A 209 -9.75 0.58 3.87
C LEU A 209 -11.08 1.30 3.53
N MET A 210 -11.08 2.63 3.66
CA MET A 210 -12.28 3.47 3.62
C MET A 210 -13.03 3.51 2.28
N THR A 211 -12.42 3.02 1.22
CA THR A 211 -13.02 2.91 -0.12
C THR A 211 -13.64 1.54 -0.39
N ARG A 212 -13.51 0.58 0.54
CA ARG A 212 -14.24 -0.69 0.50
C ARG A 212 -15.73 -0.42 0.65
N LYS A 213 -16.56 -1.15 -0.09
CA LYS A 213 -18.01 -0.93 -0.17
C LYS A 213 -18.74 -0.97 1.18
N ASP A 214 -18.29 -1.81 2.09
CA ASP A 214 -18.85 -2.06 3.42
C ASP A 214 -18.14 -1.27 4.54
N TYR A 215 -17.18 -0.40 4.22
CA TYR A 215 -16.50 0.41 5.23
C TYR A 215 -17.40 1.56 5.71
N ASP A 216 -17.59 1.67 7.03
CA ASP A 216 -18.36 2.76 7.63
C ASP A 216 -17.51 4.04 7.75
N THR A 217 -17.61 4.89 6.73
CA THR A 217 -16.92 6.19 6.65
C THR A 217 -17.52 7.24 7.58
N GLU A 218 -18.81 7.16 7.92
CA GLU A 218 -19.45 8.09 8.86
C GLU A 218 -18.96 7.82 10.28
N HIS A 219 -18.82 6.54 10.64
CA HIS A 219 -18.20 6.12 11.89
C HIS A 219 -16.75 6.63 11.98
N LEU A 220 -15.93 6.43 10.95
CA LEU A 220 -14.55 6.96 10.90
C LEU A 220 -14.51 8.48 11.12
N ILE A 221 -15.35 9.25 10.43
CA ILE A 221 -15.41 10.71 10.59
C ILE A 221 -15.80 11.09 12.02
N SER A 222 -16.77 10.40 12.63
CA SER A 222 -17.18 10.61 14.02
C SER A 222 -16.03 10.36 15.00
N LEU A 223 -15.31 9.24 14.84
CA LEU A 223 -14.16 8.89 15.68
C LEU A 223 -13.06 9.96 15.62
N LEU A 224 -12.68 10.37 14.40
CA LEU A 224 -11.62 11.37 14.19
C LEU A 224 -12.01 12.74 14.76
N LYS A 225 -13.27 13.15 14.60
CA LYS A 225 -13.80 14.38 15.24
C LYS A 225 -13.79 14.27 16.75
N GLY A 226 -14.17 13.11 17.30
CA GLY A 226 -14.12 12.86 18.73
C GLY A 226 -12.69 12.98 19.28
N LEU A 227 -11.72 12.39 18.58
CA LEU A 227 -10.29 12.48 18.93
C LEU A 227 -9.80 13.94 18.91
N LYS A 228 -10.11 14.70 17.85
CA LYS A 228 -9.78 16.12 17.77
C LYS A 228 -10.47 16.96 18.85
N ALA A 229 -11.71 16.64 19.22
CA ALA A 229 -12.41 17.35 20.29
C ALA A 229 -11.73 17.12 21.66
N ARG A 230 -11.19 15.93 21.90
CA ARG A 230 -10.40 15.62 23.11
C ARG A 230 -9.00 16.25 23.07
N TYR A 231 -8.37 16.30 21.91
CA TYR A 231 -7.01 16.82 21.73
C TYR A 231 -6.94 17.85 20.58
N PRO A 232 -7.48 19.08 20.77
CA PRO A 232 -7.66 20.05 19.69
C PRO A 232 -6.37 20.60 19.11
N HIS A 233 -5.24 20.44 19.83
CA HIS A 233 -3.92 20.87 19.37
C HIS A 233 -3.22 19.82 18.48
N LEU A 234 -3.71 18.57 18.45
CA LEU A 234 -3.10 17.52 17.65
C LEU A 234 -3.51 17.63 16.19
N HIS A 235 -2.51 17.69 15.31
CA HIS A 235 -2.67 17.43 13.90
C HIS A 235 -2.75 15.91 13.67
N VAL A 236 -3.93 15.42 13.28
CA VAL A 236 -4.18 13.98 13.09
C VAL A 236 -3.92 13.62 11.63
N ILE A 237 -3.12 12.57 11.41
CA ILE A 237 -2.73 12.09 10.09
C ILE A 237 -3.15 10.63 9.94
N LEU A 238 -3.68 10.27 8.77
CA LEU A 238 -3.86 8.89 8.32
C LEU A 238 -3.02 8.66 7.07
N GLU A 239 -2.46 7.48 6.91
CA GLU A 239 -1.64 7.12 5.75
C GLU A 239 -2.11 5.81 5.07
N PRO A 240 -3.38 5.73 4.63
CA PRO A 240 -3.86 4.55 3.94
C PRO A 240 -3.09 4.34 2.63
N GLY A 241 -2.87 3.07 2.31
CA GLY A 241 -2.26 2.64 1.05
C GLY A 241 -3.34 2.19 0.07
N SER A 242 -3.73 0.92 0.19
CA SER A 242 -4.71 0.27 -0.71
C SER A 242 -5.98 1.07 -0.90
N ALA A 243 -6.48 1.81 0.10
CA ALA A 243 -7.70 2.59 -0.06
C ALA A 243 -7.66 3.56 -1.27
N PHE A 244 -6.50 4.12 -1.59
CA PHE A 244 -6.38 5.01 -2.75
C PHE A 244 -6.66 4.30 -4.07
N THR A 245 -6.23 3.05 -4.23
CA THR A 245 -6.29 2.29 -5.48
C THR A 245 -7.06 0.98 -5.36
N TRP A 246 -7.91 0.87 -4.34
CA TRP A 246 -8.78 -0.28 -4.10
C TRP A 246 -9.79 -0.40 -5.24
N GLN A 247 -9.75 -1.53 -5.94
CA GLN A 247 -10.59 -1.84 -7.09
C GLN A 247 -10.54 -0.77 -8.19
N THR A 248 -9.38 -0.16 -8.41
CA THR A 248 -9.20 0.86 -9.46
C THR A 248 -8.61 0.33 -10.74
N GLY A 249 -8.37 -0.97 -10.86
CA GLY A 249 -7.79 -1.52 -12.08
C GLY A 249 -7.49 -3.00 -12.00
N VAL A 250 -6.93 -3.52 -13.08
CA VAL A 250 -6.83 -4.96 -13.34
C VAL A 250 -5.44 -5.34 -13.84
N LEU A 251 -5.14 -6.64 -13.78
CA LEU A 251 -4.08 -7.26 -14.55
C LEU A 251 -4.74 -8.07 -15.67
N ALA A 252 -4.54 -7.64 -16.92
CA ALA A 252 -4.96 -8.37 -18.10
C ALA A 252 -3.84 -9.32 -18.54
N SER A 253 -4.19 -10.59 -18.72
CA SER A 253 -3.30 -11.66 -19.22
C SER A 253 -4.00 -12.49 -20.30
N GLN A 254 -3.32 -13.49 -20.84
CA GLN A 254 -3.90 -14.43 -21.80
C GLN A 254 -3.55 -15.87 -21.45
N VAL A 255 -4.44 -16.78 -21.82
CA VAL A 255 -4.18 -18.23 -21.85
C VAL A 255 -3.14 -18.52 -22.93
N VAL A 256 -2.05 -19.16 -22.54
CA VAL A 256 -0.96 -19.62 -23.42
C VAL A 256 -1.12 -21.09 -23.76
N ASP A 257 -1.54 -21.89 -22.79
CA ASP A 257 -1.75 -23.33 -22.96
C ASP A 257 -2.82 -23.81 -21.96
N VAL A 258 -3.42 -24.97 -22.24
CA VAL A 258 -4.35 -25.66 -21.34
C VAL A 258 -3.92 -27.11 -21.22
N VAL A 259 -3.51 -27.52 -20.03
CA VAL A 259 -3.01 -28.88 -19.76
C VAL A 259 -3.90 -29.62 -18.78
N GLU A 260 -4.02 -30.93 -18.94
CA GLU A 260 -4.73 -31.78 -17.99
C GLU A 260 -3.81 -32.91 -17.50
N SER A 261 -3.73 -33.09 -16.18
CA SER A 261 -3.00 -34.19 -15.57
C SER A 261 -3.74 -34.71 -14.35
N ARG A 262 -4.01 -36.02 -14.32
CA ARG A 262 -4.72 -36.71 -13.23
C ARG A 262 -6.04 -36.03 -12.85
N GLY A 263 -6.79 -35.56 -13.85
CA GLY A 263 -8.08 -34.89 -13.67
C GLY A 263 -7.99 -33.42 -13.25
N ILE A 264 -6.79 -32.83 -13.16
CA ILE A 264 -6.61 -31.40 -12.88
C ILE A 264 -6.35 -30.67 -14.19
N ARG A 265 -7.29 -29.82 -14.61
CA ARG A 265 -7.14 -28.90 -15.74
C ARG A 265 -6.47 -27.63 -15.27
N THR A 266 -5.43 -27.19 -15.99
CA THR A 266 -4.67 -25.98 -15.68
C THR A 266 -4.57 -25.10 -16.92
N ALA A 267 -5.05 -23.87 -16.83
CA ALA A 267 -4.80 -22.84 -17.84
C ALA A 267 -3.49 -22.13 -17.50
N ILE A 268 -2.48 -22.28 -18.36
CA ILE A 268 -1.18 -21.62 -18.23
C ILE A 268 -1.29 -20.23 -18.83
N LEU A 269 -0.94 -19.19 -18.07
CA LEU A 269 -1.12 -17.80 -18.44
C LEU A 269 0.21 -17.13 -18.81
N ASN A 270 0.18 -16.05 -19.59
CA ASN A 270 1.37 -15.23 -19.89
C ASN A 270 1.79 -14.29 -18.74
N VAL A 271 1.38 -14.58 -17.51
CA VAL A 271 1.75 -13.90 -16.27
C VAL A 271 2.19 -14.94 -15.23
N SER A 272 2.79 -14.52 -14.13
CA SER A 272 3.22 -15.38 -13.03
C SER A 272 2.67 -14.84 -11.70
N PHE A 273 2.15 -15.72 -10.85
CA PHE A 273 1.77 -15.34 -9.49
C PHE A 273 3.00 -14.93 -8.69
N THR A 274 4.11 -15.66 -8.83
CA THR A 274 5.37 -15.33 -8.15
C THR A 274 5.95 -13.97 -8.57
N CYS A 275 5.93 -13.69 -9.87
CA CYS A 275 6.55 -12.46 -10.39
C CYS A 275 5.61 -11.26 -10.33
N HIS A 276 4.32 -11.46 -10.55
CA HIS A 276 3.37 -10.38 -10.85
C HIS A 276 2.27 -10.22 -9.79
N MET A 277 1.88 -11.28 -9.11
CA MET A 277 0.85 -11.22 -8.06
C MET A 277 1.38 -11.89 -6.78
N PRO A 278 2.56 -11.47 -6.25
CA PRO A 278 3.26 -12.21 -5.21
C PRO A 278 2.44 -12.37 -3.93
N ASP A 279 1.59 -11.39 -3.61
CA ASP A 279 0.70 -11.48 -2.43
C ASP A 279 -0.31 -12.62 -2.53
N CYS A 280 -0.73 -13.04 -3.72
CA CYS A 280 -1.56 -14.24 -3.85
C CYS A 280 -0.86 -15.49 -3.27
N LEU A 281 0.48 -15.50 -3.19
CA LEU A 281 1.27 -16.59 -2.61
C LEU A 281 1.78 -16.27 -1.20
N GLU A 282 2.23 -15.04 -0.95
CA GLU A 282 2.79 -14.61 0.35
C GLU A 282 1.72 -14.42 1.43
N MET A 283 0.53 -13.98 1.03
CA MET A 283 -0.67 -13.88 1.85
C MET A 283 -1.80 -14.62 1.12
N PRO A 284 -1.82 -15.97 1.15
CA PRO A 284 -2.59 -16.76 0.20
C PRO A 284 -4.04 -16.30 -0.01
N TYR A 285 -4.32 -15.73 -1.18
CA TYR A 285 -5.67 -15.33 -1.58
C TYR A 285 -5.89 -15.60 -3.06
N GLN A 286 -7.15 -15.91 -3.40
CA GLN A 286 -7.58 -16.06 -4.79
C GLN A 286 -8.14 -14.72 -5.30
N PRO A 287 -7.51 -14.10 -6.30
CA PRO A 287 -8.05 -12.89 -6.88
C PRO A 287 -9.37 -13.16 -7.61
N VAL A 288 -10.23 -12.15 -7.65
CA VAL A 288 -11.44 -12.21 -8.48
C VAL A 288 -11.02 -12.21 -9.94
N VAL A 289 -11.56 -13.16 -10.71
CA VAL A 289 -11.35 -13.26 -12.15
C VAL A 289 -12.65 -12.93 -12.85
N ARG A 290 -12.62 -11.95 -13.77
CA ARG A 290 -13.82 -11.52 -14.50
C ARG A 290 -14.40 -12.69 -15.30
N GLY A 291 -15.70 -12.94 -15.11
CA GLY A 291 -16.40 -14.01 -15.81
C GLY A 291 -16.15 -15.41 -15.23
N ALA A 292 -15.55 -15.50 -14.03
CA ALA A 292 -15.34 -16.76 -13.35
C ALA A 292 -15.76 -16.71 -11.88
N GLU A 293 -16.16 -17.85 -11.34
CA GLU A 293 -16.46 -18.03 -9.93
C GLU A 293 -15.30 -18.75 -9.23
N ILE A 294 -14.93 -18.30 -8.04
CA ILE A 294 -13.89 -18.96 -7.23
C ILE A 294 -14.43 -20.32 -6.75
N GLY A 295 -13.65 -21.36 -6.96
CA GLY A 295 -13.95 -22.71 -6.51
C GLY A 295 -14.01 -23.73 -7.66
N ASP A 296 -14.60 -24.88 -7.35
CA ASP A 296 -14.72 -26.05 -8.22
C ASP A 296 -16.18 -26.38 -8.58
N ALA A 297 -17.09 -25.44 -8.29
CA ALA A 297 -18.50 -25.56 -8.62
C ALA A 297 -18.72 -25.20 -10.10
N GLY A 298 -18.72 -26.20 -10.98
CA GLY A 298 -19.17 -26.03 -12.35
C GLY A 298 -18.54 -27.00 -13.35
N PRO A 299 -18.96 -26.92 -14.63
CA PRO A 299 -18.48 -27.83 -15.68
C PRO A 299 -17.09 -27.47 -16.20
N TYR A 300 -16.66 -26.22 -16.08
CA TYR A 300 -15.41 -25.71 -16.68
C TYR A 300 -14.48 -25.14 -15.62
N VAL A 301 -13.95 -26.03 -14.79
CA VAL A 301 -13.04 -25.69 -13.69
C VAL A 301 -11.60 -25.74 -14.17
N TYR A 302 -10.87 -24.66 -13.92
CA TYR A 302 -9.45 -24.54 -14.20
C TYR A 302 -8.70 -24.03 -12.98
N ARG A 303 -7.58 -24.68 -12.70
CA ARG A 303 -6.49 -24.05 -11.95
C ARG A 303 -5.80 -23.03 -12.85
N LEU A 304 -5.48 -21.86 -12.33
CA LEU A 304 -4.73 -20.87 -13.10
C LEU A 304 -3.25 -20.98 -12.76
N GLY A 305 -2.43 -21.29 -13.76
CA GLY A 305 -0.98 -21.45 -13.65
C GLY A 305 -0.24 -20.28 -14.27
N GLY A 306 0.87 -19.90 -13.66
CA GLY A 306 1.78 -18.89 -14.17
C GLY A 306 2.81 -19.45 -15.16
N ASN A 307 3.57 -18.55 -15.81
CA ASN A 307 4.61 -18.90 -16.79
C ASN A 307 6.03 -19.02 -16.23
N SER A 308 6.24 -18.94 -14.91
CA SER A 308 7.57 -19.21 -14.34
C SER A 308 7.82 -20.72 -14.21
N CYS A 309 9.07 -21.11 -13.95
CA CYS A 309 9.41 -22.52 -13.71
C CYS A 309 9.21 -22.94 -12.25
N LEU A 310 8.69 -22.07 -11.37
CA LEU A 310 8.41 -22.43 -9.99
C LEU A 310 7.22 -23.39 -9.94
N SER A 311 7.38 -24.53 -9.28
CA SER A 311 6.33 -25.55 -9.17
C SER A 311 5.06 -25.05 -8.47
N GLY A 312 5.20 -24.08 -7.57
CA GLY A 312 4.11 -23.40 -6.88
C GLY A 312 3.56 -22.17 -7.61
N ASP A 313 3.94 -21.92 -8.86
CA ASP A 313 3.43 -20.77 -9.64
C ASP A 313 2.04 -21.05 -10.20
N TYR A 314 1.07 -21.21 -9.32
CA TYR A 314 -0.34 -21.33 -9.64
C TYR A 314 -1.16 -20.83 -8.46
N MET A 315 -2.42 -20.52 -8.72
CA MET A 315 -3.39 -20.19 -7.69
C MET A 315 -4.67 -20.97 -7.93
N GLY A 316 -5.44 -21.18 -6.85
CA GLY A 316 -6.58 -22.08 -6.64
C GLY A 316 -7.34 -22.62 -7.85
N ASN A 317 -8.67 -22.56 -7.80
CA ASN A 317 -9.55 -23.03 -8.86
C ASN A 317 -10.58 -21.95 -9.18
N TRP A 318 -10.90 -21.82 -10.46
CA TRP A 318 -11.98 -20.98 -10.96
C TRP A 318 -12.86 -21.78 -11.92
N SER A 319 -14.17 -21.61 -11.79
CA SER A 319 -15.17 -22.14 -12.70
C SER A 319 -15.59 -21.06 -13.68
N PHE A 320 -15.52 -21.36 -14.97
CA PHE A 320 -15.95 -20.50 -16.07
C PHE A 320 -17.28 -21.02 -16.64
N ASP A 321 -17.97 -20.17 -17.41
CA ASP A 321 -19.20 -20.56 -18.12
C ASP A 321 -18.94 -21.24 -19.48
N HIS A 322 -17.67 -21.38 -19.87
CA HIS A 322 -17.23 -22.04 -21.10
C HIS A 322 -15.83 -22.68 -20.96
N GLU A 323 -15.44 -23.50 -21.94
CA GLU A 323 -14.07 -24.00 -22.03
C GLU A 323 -13.10 -22.89 -22.47
N LEU A 324 -12.07 -22.65 -21.66
CA LEU A 324 -11.04 -21.65 -21.97
C LEU A 324 -10.27 -22.00 -23.25
N GLN A 325 -10.02 -21.00 -24.08
CA GLN A 325 -9.29 -21.14 -25.34
C GLN A 325 -7.89 -20.50 -25.28
N ILE A 326 -6.93 -21.07 -26.01
CA ILE A 326 -5.60 -20.45 -26.17
C ILE A 326 -5.76 -19.06 -26.83
N GLY A 327 -5.08 -18.06 -26.25
CA GLY A 327 -5.16 -16.65 -26.65
C GLY A 327 -6.29 -15.86 -25.99
N GLU A 328 -7.22 -16.54 -25.31
CA GLU A 328 -8.30 -15.90 -24.57
C GLU A 328 -7.75 -15.05 -23.43
N ARG A 329 -8.40 -13.91 -23.17
CA ARG A 329 -7.96 -12.95 -22.17
C ARG A 329 -8.54 -13.32 -20.80
N ILE A 330 -7.66 -13.42 -19.81
CA ILE A 330 -8.03 -13.55 -18.39
C ILE A 330 -7.79 -12.19 -17.73
N ILE A 331 -8.80 -11.70 -16.99
CA ILE A 331 -8.75 -10.42 -16.30
C ILE A 331 -8.80 -10.68 -14.80
N PHE A 332 -7.69 -10.39 -14.11
CA PHE A 332 -7.62 -10.37 -12.66
C PHE A 332 -8.02 -8.98 -12.15
N GLU A 333 -9.09 -8.92 -11.36
CA GLU A 333 -9.57 -7.69 -10.76
C GLU A 333 -8.71 -7.27 -9.57
N ASP A 334 -8.70 -5.97 -9.29
CA ASP A 334 -8.06 -5.34 -8.12
C ASP A 334 -6.54 -5.59 -8.01
N MET A 335 -5.82 -5.34 -9.10
CA MET A 335 -4.40 -5.68 -9.24
C MET A 335 -3.48 -4.45 -9.30
N ILE A 336 -3.87 -3.32 -8.69
CA ILE A 336 -3.09 -2.08 -8.73
C ILE A 336 -2.31 -1.83 -7.43
N HIS A 337 -2.94 -2.08 -6.27
CA HIS A 337 -2.28 -1.94 -4.96
C HIS A 337 -1.51 -3.22 -4.60
N TYR A 338 -0.37 -3.06 -3.91
CA TYR A 338 0.54 -4.13 -3.47
C TYR A 338 0.98 -5.15 -4.54
N THR A 339 0.76 -4.86 -5.83
CA THR A 339 1.27 -5.65 -6.95
C THR A 339 2.54 -5.03 -7.52
N MET A 340 2.45 -3.94 -8.27
CA MET A 340 3.57 -3.31 -9.00
C MET A 340 4.73 -2.87 -8.13
N VAL A 341 4.47 -2.58 -6.85
CA VAL A 341 5.50 -2.23 -5.86
C VAL A 341 6.31 -3.44 -5.39
N LYS A 342 5.85 -4.66 -5.68
CA LYS A 342 6.47 -5.93 -5.29
C LYS A 342 6.80 -6.85 -6.46
N THR A 343 6.45 -6.45 -7.68
CA THR A 343 6.71 -7.27 -8.87
C THR A 343 8.20 -7.47 -9.08
N ASN A 344 8.54 -8.58 -9.71
CA ASN A 344 9.91 -8.90 -10.05
C ASN A 344 9.98 -9.56 -11.43
N MET A 345 11.21 -9.84 -11.90
CA MET A 345 11.47 -10.53 -13.17
C MET A 345 12.20 -11.85 -12.87
N PHE A 346 11.77 -12.56 -11.83
CA PHE A 346 12.26 -13.91 -11.55
C PHE A 346 12.10 -14.80 -12.81
N ASN A 347 13.06 -15.69 -13.04
CA ASN A 347 13.22 -16.47 -14.28
C ASN A 347 13.36 -15.65 -15.58
N GLY A 348 13.58 -14.33 -15.50
CA GLY A 348 13.57 -13.46 -16.68
C GLY A 348 12.18 -13.35 -17.30
N ILE A 349 11.12 -13.63 -16.55
CA ILE A 349 9.74 -13.52 -17.01
C ILE A 349 9.45 -12.06 -17.39
N HIS A 350 8.87 -11.90 -18.57
CA HIS A 350 8.54 -10.58 -19.11
C HIS A 350 7.48 -9.89 -18.24
N HIS A 351 7.84 -8.74 -17.69
CA HIS A 351 6.96 -7.98 -16.80
C HIS A 351 5.76 -7.40 -17.58
N PRO A 352 4.54 -7.37 -16.99
CA PRO A 352 3.39 -6.71 -17.58
C PRO A 352 3.65 -5.24 -17.86
N ALA A 353 3.12 -4.73 -18.98
CA ALA A 353 3.12 -3.29 -19.21
C ALA A 353 2.27 -2.56 -18.16
N ILE A 354 2.43 -1.25 -18.07
CA ILE A 354 1.63 -0.40 -17.18
C ILE A 354 0.91 0.63 -18.04
N GLY A 355 -0.40 0.75 -17.84
CA GLY A 355 -1.23 1.72 -18.54
C GLY A 355 -2.35 2.31 -17.68
N LEU A 356 -2.89 3.42 -18.17
CA LEU A 356 -4.07 4.10 -17.64
C LEU A 356 -5.15 4.11 -18.71
N TRP A 357 -6.36 3.71 -18.34
CA TRP A 357 -7.57 4.02 -19.08
C TRP A 357 -8.14 5.34 -18.58
N THR A 358 -8.09 6.38 -19.43
CA THR A 358 -8.48 7.73 -19.03
C THR A 358 -10.00 7.88 -18.97
N LYS A 359 -10.47 8.91 -18.25
CA LYS A 359 -11.90 9.28 -18.21
C LYS A 359 -12.45 9.71 -19.58
N SER A 360 -11.58 10.06 -20.53
CA SER A 360 -11.97 10.40 -21.91
C SER A 360 -12.03 9.19 -22.84
N GLY A 361 -11.80 7.97 -22.33
CA GLY A 361 -11.83 6.74 -23.12
C GLY A 361 -10.54 6.50 -23.93
N GLU A 362 -9.42 7.03 -23.47
CA GLU A 362 -8.12 6.86 -24.10
C GLU A 362 -7.22 5.88 -23.33
N ALA A 363 -6.42 5.12 -24.08
CA ALA A 363 -5.40 4.25 -23.51
C ALA A 363 -4.05 4.99 -23.46
N GLU A 364 -3.56 5.26 -22.27
CA GLU A 364 -2.23 5.83 -22.04
C GLU A 364 -1.26 4.75 -21.59
N MET A 365 -0.19 4.55 -22.34
CA MET A 365 0.89 3.64 -21.96
C MET A 365 1.91 4.34 -21.08
N TYR A 366 2.02 3.93 -19.82
CA TYR A 366 2.97 4.49 -18.87
C TYR A 366 4.34 3.85 -18.97
N LYS A 367 4.42 2.52 -19.07
CA LYS A 367 5.69 1.79 -19.19
C LYS A 367 5.51 0.49 -19.96
N ARG A 368 6.49 0.20 -20.80
CA ARG A 368 6.77 -1.13 -21.36
C ARG A 368 8.14 -1.55 -20.86
N PHE A 369 8.25 -2.82 -20.49
CA PHE A 369 9.49 -3.41 -20.01
C PHE A 369 10.16 -4.18 -21.15
N PHE A 370 11.49 -4.19 -21.13
CA PHE A 370 12.33 -4.85 -22.14
C PHE A 370 13.44 -5.64 -21.46
N TYR A 371 14.26 -6.32 -22.26
CA TYR A 371 15.38 -7.12 -21.78
C TYR A 371 16.35 -6.32 -20.90
N GLU A 372 16.57 -5.04 -21.19
CA GLU A 372 17.45 -4.17 -20.43
C GLU A 372 16.96 -3.94 -18.99
N ASP A 373 15.65 -3.90 -18.77
CA ASP A 373 15.07 -3.78 -17.42
C ASP A 373 15.39 -5.03 -16.56
N TYR A 374 15.47 -6.21 -17.18
CA TYR A 374 15.94 -7.44 -16.52
C TYR A 374 17.46 -7.43 -16.33
N ARG A 375 18.22 -7.18 -17.41
CA ARG A 375 19.68 -7.24 -17.42
C ARG A 375 20.32 -6.28 -16.42
N ASN A 376 19.86 -5.03 -16.38
CA ASN A 376 20.47 -3.99 -15.55
C ASN A 376 20.27 -4.21 -14.04
N ARG A 377 19.41 -5.16 -13.64
CA ARG A 377 19.29 -5.58 -12.23
C ARG A 377 20.37 -6.58 -11.81
N MET A 378 21.04 -7.22 -12.77
CA MET A 378 21.97 -8.32 -12.52
C MET A 378 23.43 -7.90 -12.44
N SER A 379 23.79 -6.71 -12.96
CA SER A 379 25.18 -6.19 -12.93
C SER A 379 25.25 -4.71 -13.30
#